data_AF-A0A2S0JUK1-F1
#
_entry.id   AF-A0A2S0JUK1-F1
#
_cell.length_a   1.000
_cell.length_b   1.000
_cell.length_c   1.000
_cell.angle_alpha   90.00
_cell.angle_beta   90.00
_cell.angle_gamma   90.00
#
_symmetry.space_group_name_H-M   'P 1'
#
loop_
_entity.id
_entity.type
_entity.pdbx_description
1 polymer ?
#
loop_
_entity_poly.entity_id
_entity_poly.type
_entity_poly.pdbx_seq_one_letter_code
_entity_poly.pdbx_strand_id
1 'polypeptide(L)' 'MLGNLPPMKFNLGEKVRFTFNGHELVGIVKIADFGGSFEHDYHSYDIFAEDGCFYKHIPEEACRTAE' A
#
# COMPACT_ATOMS: atom_id res chain seq x y z
N MET A 1 11.64 -14.23 16.76
CA MET A 1 10.51 -13.68 17.55
C MET A 1 9.66 -12.88 16.59
N LEU A 2 8.39 -13.26 16.37
CA LEU A 2 7.41 -12.46 15.61
C LEU A 2 6.97 -11.29 16.51
N GLY A 3 7.83 -10.27 16.64
CA GLY A 3 7.64 -9.18 17.59
C GLY A 3 6.99 -7.97 16.94
N ASN A 4 5.70 -7.76 17.21
CA ASN A 4 4.97 -6.49 17.11
C ASN A 4 5.23 -5.62 15.87
N LEU A 5 4.90 -6.11 14.67
CA LEU A 5 4.64 -5.18 13.59
C LEU A 5 3.40 -4.34 13.97
N PRO A 6 3.42 -3.00 13.78
CA PRO A 6 2.25 -2.17 13.98
C PRO A 6 1.09 -2.68 13.09
N PRO A 7 -0.18 -2.40 13.44
CA PRO A 7 -1.29 -2.78 12.57
C PRO A 7 -1.18 -2.06 11.22
N MET A 8 -1.66 -2.71 10.15
CA MET A 8 -1.80 -2.08 8.83
C MET A 8 -2.75 -0.88 8.93
N LYS A 9 -2.40 0.20 8.23
CA LYS A 9 -3.20 1.43 8.17
C LYS A 9 -4.46 1.28 7.32
N PHE A 10 -4.41 0.51 6.23
CA PHE A 10 -5.50 0.35 5.27
C PHE A 10 -5.92 -1.11 5.10
N ASN A 11 -7.21 -1.33 4.85
CA ASN A 11 -7.76 -2.68 4.63
C ASN A 11 -7.90 -3.02 3.13
N LEU A 12 -8.05 -4.31 2.83
CA LEU A 12 -8.42 -4.76 1.48
C LEU A 12 -9.76 -4.11 1.07
N GLY A 13 -9.81 -3.60 -0.16
CA GLY A 13 -10.98 -2.90 -0.68
C GLY A 13 -11.06 -1.42 -0.33
N GLU A 14 -10.18 -0.92 0.54
CA GLU A 14 -10.13 0.50 0.88
C GLU A 14 -9.57 1.33 -0.28
N LYS A 15 -10.15 2.51 -0.48
CA LYS A 15 -9.71 3.48 -1.49
C LYS A 15 -8.62 4.36 -0.90
N VAL A 16 -7.47 4.38 -1.57
CA VAL A 16 -6.28 5.11 -1.12
C VAL A 16 -5.74 5.99 -2.24
N ARG A 17 -5.07 7.08 -1.84
CA ARG A 17 -4.20 7.91 -2.68
C ARG A 17 -2.76 7.55 -2.39
N PHE A 18 -1.93 7.50 -3.43
CA PHE A 18 -0.50 7.26 -3.29
C PHE A 18 0.29 8.02 -4.36
N THR A 19 1.55 8.35 -4.07
CA THR A 19 2.44 9.02 -5.01
C THR A 19 3.34 8.00 -5.70
N PHE A 20 3.33 7.98 -7.04
CA PHE A 20 4.22 7.16 -7.86
C PHE A 20 4.86 8.02 -8.96
N ASN A 21 6.18 8.01 -9.07
CA ASN A 21 6.94 8.86 -10.02
C ASN A 21 6.53 10.36 -9.98
N GLY A 22 6.18 10.88 -8.79
CA GLY A 22 5.76 12.28 -8.62
C GLY A 22 4.30 12.57 -9.00
N HIS A 23 3.55 11.55 -9.43
CA HIS A 23 2.12 11.66 -9.73
C HIS A 23 1.31 11.06 -8.59
N GLU A 24 0.28 11.77 -8.13
CA GLU A 24 -0.71 11.21 -7.22
C GLU A 24 -1.70 10.36 -8.03
N LEU A 25 -1.88 9.12 -7.60
CA LEU A 25 -2.86 8.19 -8.15
C LEU A 25 -3.81 7.76 -7.05
N VAL A 26 -5.01 7.38 -7.45
CA VAL A 26 -6.05 6.87 -6.60
C VAL A 26 -6.29 5.42 -6.98
N GLY A 27 -6.51 4.54 -6.00
CA GLY A 27 -6.76 3.13 -6.27
C GLY A 27 -7.35 2.39 -5.09
N ILE A 28 -7.61 1.10 -5.31
CA ILE A 28 -8.16 0.18 -4.32
C ILE A 28 -7.07 -0.77 -3.86
N VAL A 29 -6.90 -0.92 -2.55
CA VAL A 29 -6.00 -1.91 -1.95
C VAL A 29 -6.50 -3.33 -2.29
N LYS A 30 -5.65 -4.14 -2.92
CA LYS A 30 -5.95 -5.52 -3.31
C LYS A 30 -5.15 -6.56 -2.54
N ILE A 31 -3.94 -6.21 -2.09
CA ILE A 31 -3.12 -7.02 -1.20
C ILE A 31 -2.53 -6.12 -0.12
N ALA A 32 -2.54 -6.59 1.12
CA ALA A 32 -1.86 -5.99 2.26
C ALA A 32 -0.68 -6.91 2.60
N ASP A 33 0.54 -6.45 2.31
CA ASP A 33 1.77 -7.21 2.48
C ASP A 33 2.47 -6.80 3.78
N PHE A 34 2.54 -7.76 4.71
CA PHE A 34 3.06 -7.58 6.06
C PHE A 34 4.57 -7.83 6.06
N GLY A 35 5.37 -6.78 5.88
CA GLY A 35 6.83 -6.89 5.96
C GLY A 35 7.42 -8.04 5.12
N GLY A 36 6.77 -8.40 4.02
CA GLY A 36 7.00 -9.65 3.29
C GLY A 36 8.21 -9.63 2.36
N SER A 37 8.88 -8.49 2.24
CA SER A 37 10.18 -8.43 1.61
C SER A 37 11.24 -8.65 2.68
N PHE A 38 12.00 -9.74 2.59
CA PHE A 38 13.27 -9.90 3.33
C PHE A 38 14.23 -8.71 3.12
N GLU A 39 13.95 -7.83 2.14
CA GLU A 39 14.73 -6.64 1.82
C GLU A 39 14.22 -5.37 2.49
N HIS A 40 12.97 -5.33 3.01
CA HIS A 40 12.35 -4.08 3.50
C HIS A 40 11.51 -4.25 4.78
N ASP A 41 11.90 -3.55 5.85
CA ASP A 41 11.22 -3.53 7.16
C ASP A 41 9.96 -2.63 7.20
N TYR A 42 9.12 -2.62 6.16
CA TYR A 42 7.90 -1.81 6.11
C TYR A 42 6.66 -2.56 5.60
N HIS A 43 5.48 -2.08 6.00
CA HIS A 43 4.20 -2.49 5.45
C HIS A 43 3.99 -1.92 4.06
N SER A 44 3.46 -2.74 3.14
CA SER A 44 3.21 -2.30 1.78
C SER A 44 1.90 -2.82 1.22
N TYR A 45 1.48 -2.22 0.11
CA TYR A 45 0.21 -2.51 -0.54
C TYR A 45 0.40 -2.76 -2.02
N ASP A 46 -0.37 -3.72 -2.52
CA ASP A 46 -0.65 -3.79 -3.94
C ASP A 46 -1.99 -3.10 -4.22
N ILE A 47 -1.96 -2.11 -5.11
CA ILE A 47 -3.06 -1.19 -5.38
C ILE A 47 -3.45 -1.27 -6.85
N PHE A 48 -4.73 -1.52 -7.11
CA PHE A 48 -5.30 -1.37 -8.45
C PHE A 48 -5.79 0.06 -8.63
N ALA A 49 -5.11 0.84 -9.46
CA ALA A 49 -5.34 2.26 -9.61
C ALA A 49 -6.35 2.59 -10.72
N GLU A 50 -6.87 3.82 -10.69
CA GLU A 50 -7.89 4.32 -11.61
C GLU A 50 -7.40 4.42 -13.07
N ASP A 51 -6.09 4.42 -13.30
CA ASP A 51 -5.48 4.35 -14.63
C ASP A 51 -5.53 2.94 -15.25
N GLY A 52 -6.06 1.97 -14.51
CA GLY A 52 -6.16 0.57 -14.93
C GLY A 52 -4.91 -0.27 -14.67
N CYS A 53 -3.89 0.30 -14.02
CA CYS A 53 -2.65 -0.40 -13.70
C CYS A 53 -2.67 -1.00 -12.29
N PHE A 54 -1.86 -2.05 -12.11
CA PHE A 54 -1.63 -2.68 -10.82
C PHE A 54 -0.24 -2.29 -10.31
N TYR A 55 -0.21 -1.55 -9.21
CA TYR A 55 1.00 -1.06 -8.57
C TYR A 55 1.32 -1.94 -7.37
N LYS A 56 2.55 -2.47 -7.31
CA LYS A 56 2.95 -3.45 -6.30
C LYS A 56 3.90 -2.85 -5.28
N HIS A 57 3.85 -3.36 -4.06
CA HIS A 57 4.75 -2.98 -2.97
C HIS A 57 4.83 -1.47 -2.71
N ILE A 58 3.71 -0.75 -2.83
CA ILE A 58 3.65 0.66 -2.49
C ILE A 58 3.82 0.81 -0.98
N PRO A 59 4.82 1.57 -0.48
CA PRO A 59 5.03 1.73 0.95
C PRO A 59 3.80 2.33 1.63
N GLU A 60 3.45 1.85 2.83
CA GLU A 60 2.32 2.36 3.60
C GLU A 60 2.41 3.87 3.88
N GLU A 61 3.62 4.38 4.08
CA GLU A 61 3.88 5.81 4.28
C GLU A 61 3.57 6.68 3.05
N ALA A 62 3.62 6.08 1.85
CA ALA A 62 3.26 6.75 0.61
C ALA A 62 1.73 6.82 0.41
N CYS A 63 0.95 6.13 1.26
CA CYS A 63 -0.49 5.98 1.14
C CYS A 63 -1.28 6.85 2.12
N ARG A 64 -2.40 7.40 1.63
CA ARG A 64 -3.36 8.22 2.39
C ARG A 64 -4.79 7.79 2.04
N THR A 65 -5.75 7.99 2.94
CA THR A 65 -7.16 7.74 2.66
C THR A 65 -7.61 8.60 1.47
N ALA A 66 -8.34 8.00 0.53
CA ALA A 66 -9.02 8.75 -0.51
C ALA A 66 -10.47 8.99 -0.07
N GLU A 67 -10.84 10.27 0.11
CA GLU A 67 -12.24 10.69 0.27
C GLU A 67 -13.09 10.37 -0.97
#